data_AF-A0A6N9TSE4-F1
#
_entry.id   AF-A0A6N9TSE4-F1
#
_cell.length_a   1.000
_cell.length_b   1.000
_cell.length_c   1.000
_cell.angle_alpha   90.00
_cell.angle_beta   90.00
_cell.angle_gamma   90.00
#
_symmetry.space_group_name_H-M   'P 1'
#
loop_
_entity.id
_entity.type
_entity.pdbx_description
1 polymer ?
#
loop_
_entity_poly.entity_id
_entity_poly.type
_entity_poly.pdbx_seq_one_letter_code
_entity_poly.pdbx_strand_id
1 'polypeptide(L)'
;APPPPYDIRAAIGEFSSLRADLKLAVRAGGDAPKAVEAETIQALTRAGLWVTPDEAAADAVVICRVQVEDVPRSAPGWHYARAHGAAGVRDTADGRTAATFSAQVREAHVEADEARKKAARALAAKLAASVAALFQ
;
A
#
# COMPACT_ATOMS: atom_id res chain seq x y z
N ALA A 1 19.47 0.22 -32.58
CA ALA A 1 19.68 -0.65 -31.41
C ALA A 1 18.54 -0.42 -30.43
N PRO A 2 17.98 -1.45 -29.78
CA PRO A 2 17.07 -1.23 -28.66
C PRO A 2 17.84 -0.47 -27.56
N PRO A 3 17.18 0.41 -26.80
CA PRO A 3 17.81 1.08 -25.67
C PRO A 3 18.32 0.03 -24.67
N PRO A 4 19.43 0.32 -23.95
CA PRO A 4 19.91 -0.58 -22.90
C PRO A 4 18.80 -0.81 -21.86
N PRO A 5 18.76 -2.00 -21.23
CA PRO A 5 17.77 -2.31 -20.20
C PRO A 5 17.89 -1.31 -19.05
N TYR A 6 16.83 -0.52 -18.84
CA TYR A 6 16.71 0.44 -17.75
C TYR A 6 16.76 -0.29 -16.41
N ASP A 7 17.79 -0.01 -15.62
CA ASP A 7 17.99 -0.58 -14.28
C ASP A 7 17.40 0.36 -13.24
N ILE A 8 16.18 0.06 -12.79
CA ILE A 8 15.48 0.82 -11.77
C ILE A 8 16.23 0.83 -10.43
N ARG A 9 17.10 -0.15 -10.12
CA ARG A 9 17.92 -0.06 -8.89
C ARG A 9 19.04 0.96 -9.03
N ALA A 10 19.61 1.09 -10.24
CA ALA A 10 20.53 2.17 -10.57
C ALA A 10 19.80 3.53 -10.59
N ALA A 11 18.57 3.57 -11.11
CA ALA A 11 17.72 4.75 -11.02
C ALA A 11 17.42 5.11 -9.55
N ILE A 12 17.01 4.14 -8.70
CA ILE A 12 16.74 4.28 -7.24
C ILE A 12 17.96 4.81 -6.48
N GLY A 13 19.16 4.42 -6.89
CA GLY A 13 20.41 5.01 -6.40
C GLY A 13 20.62 6.48 -6.81
N GLU A 14 20.23 6.85 -8.03
CA GLU A 14 20.23 8.26 -8.49
C GLU A 14 19.04 9.08 -7.95
N PHE A 15 17.99 8.44 -7.42
CA PHE A 15 16.76 9.09 -6.94
C PHE A 15 16.94 9.96 -5.68
N SER A 16 18.11 9.98 -5.02
CA SER A 16 18.32 10.84 -3.84
C SER A 16 18.04 12.33 -4.10
N SER A 17 18.22 12.81 -5.34
CA SER A 17 17.85 14.15 -5.80
C SER A 17 16.47 14.26 -6.48
N LEU A 18 15.85 13.14 -6.90
CA LEU A 18 14.50 13.09 -7.52
C LEU A 18 13.36 12.81 -6.50
N ARG A 19 13.70 12.52 -5.23
CA ARG A 19 12.75 12.23 -4.14
C ARG A 19 11.69 13.31 -3.89
N ALA A 20 11.92 14.56 -4.30
CA ALA A 20 10.98 15.66 -4.07
C ALA A 20 9.81 15.73 -5.06
N ASP A 21 9.97 15.17 -6.27
CA ASP A 21 9.01 15.38 -7.38
C ASP A 21 8.28 14.11 -7.84
N LEU A 22 8.58 12.95 -7.23
CA LEU A 22 7.96 11.68 -7.63
C LEU A 22 6.49 11.61 -7.17
N LYS A 23 5.59 11.56 -8.15
CA LYS A 23 4.14 11.51 -7.95
C LYS A 23 3.64 10.07 -7.95
N LEU A 24 3.03 9.68 -6.84
CA LEU A 24 2.41 8.38 -6.67
C LEU A 24 0.90 8.46 -6.87
N ALA A 25 0.33 7.55 -7.64
CA ALA A 25 -1.10 7.24 -7.56
C ALA A 25 -1.32 6.02 -6.65
N VAL A 26 -2.46 5.93 -5.98
CA VAL A 26 -2.82 4.79 -5.14
C VAL A 26 -4.06 4.13 -5.70
N ARG A 27 -4.07 2.80 -5.80
CA ARG A 27 -5.25 2.00 -6.11
C ARG A 27 -5.39 0.89 -5.10
N ALA A 28 -6.58 0.74 -4.53
CA ALA A 28 -6.89 -0.35 -3.62
C ALA A 28 -7.95 -1.30 -4.20
N GLY A 29 -7.83 -2.57 -3.88
CA GLY A 29 -8.81 -3.61 -4.21
C GLY A 29 -9.01 -4.61 -3.07
N GLY A 30 -10.05 -5.42 -3.19
CA GLY A 30 -10.46 -6.38 -2.18
C GLY A 30 -11.45 -5.77 -1.18
N ASP A 31 -11.28 -6.07 0.11
CA ASP A 31 -12.19 -5.62 1.16
C ASP A 31 -11.94 -4.15 1.54
N ALA A 32 -13.03 -3.38 1.69
CA ALA A 32 -13.02 -1.95 2.04
C ALA A 32 -12.04 -1.09 1.20
N PRO A 33 -12.06 -1.17 -0.14
CA PRO A 33 -11.02 -0.60 -1.00
C PRO A 33 -10.87 0.91 -0.82
N LYS A 34 -11.97 1.66 -0.71
CA LYS A 34 -11.93 3.11 -0.46
C LYS A 34 -11.25 3.49 0.86
N ALA A 35 -11.46 2.68 1.91
CA ALA A 35 -10.83 2.93 3.21
C ALA A 35 -9.33 2.61 3.18
N VAL A 36 -8.96 1.51 2.51
CA VAL A 36 -7.56 1.12 2.31
C VAL A 36 -6.83 2.16 1.47
N GLU A 37 -7.45 2.65 0.40
CA GLU A 37 -6.91 3.70 -0.46
C GLU A 37 -6.67 4.99 0.33
N ALA A 38 -7.68 5.49 1.05
CA ALA A 38 -7.57 6.69 1.86
C ALA A 38 -6.48 6.58 2.94
N GLU A 39 -6.40 5.44 3.65
CA GLU A 39 -5.38 5.20 4.68
C GLU A 39 -3.97 5.14 4.06
N THR A 40 -3.83 4.49 2.90
CA THR A 40 -2.56 4.40 2.18
C THR A 40 -2.10 5.77 1.69
N ILE A 41 -3.00 6.56 1.08
CA ILE A 41 -2.72 7.94 0.66
C ILE A 41 -2.25 8.75 1.87
N GLN A 42 -2.99 8.72 2.98
CA GLN A 42 -2.65 9.47 4.18
C GLN A 42 -1.28 9.07 4.75
N ALA A 43 -0.97 7.78 4.78
CA ALA A 43 0.31 7.27 5.27
C ALA A 43 1.49 7.70 4.38
N LEU A 44 1.33 7.62 3.06
CA LEU A 44 2.37 8.05 2.10
C LEU A 44 2.58 9.58 2.15
N THR A 45 1.50 10.38 2.22
CA THR A 45 1.62 11.84 2.38
C THR A 45 2.29 12.22 3.70
N ARG A 46 1.99 11.53 4.81
CA ARG A 46 2.70 11.74 6.09
C ARG A 46 4.18 11.37 6.02
N ALA A 47 4.55 10.45 5.15
CA ALA A 47 5.94 10.09 4.87
C ALA A 47 6.65 11.10 3.95
N GLY A 48 5.97 12.17 3.52
CA GLY A 48 6.53 13.23 2.67
C GLY A 48 6.45 12.94 1.17
N LEU A 49 5.72 11.91 0.75
CA LEU A 49 5.57 11.55 -0.66
C LEU A 49 4.41 12.32 -1.30
N TRP A 50 4.61 12.76 -2.55
CA TRP A 50 3.54 13.39 -3.32
C TRP A 50 2.59 12.30 -3.84
N VAL A 51 1.33 12.37 -3.41
CA VAL A 51 0.27 11.50 -3.90
C VAL A 51 -0.72 12.29 -4.78
N THR A 52 -1.07 11.76 -5.95
CA THR A 52 -2.02 12.34 -6.90
C THR A 52 -3.21 11.40 -7.11
N PRO A 53 -4.45 11.93 -7.24
CA PRO A 53 -5.60 11.12 -7.63
C PRO A 53 -5.60 10.77 -9.14
N ASP A 54 -4.81 11.47 -9.95
CA ASP A 54 -4.70 11.23 -11.39
C ASP A 54 -3.54 10.27 -11.71
N GLU A 55 -3.89 9.03 -12.05
CA GLU A 55 -2.93 7.98 -12.45
C GLU A 55 -2.14 8.35 -13.72
N ALA A 56 -2.73 9.13 -14.63
CA ALA A 56 -2.04 9.56 -15.86
C ALA A 56 -0.95 10.60 -15.58
N ALA A 57 -1.05 11.31 -14.46
CA ALA A 57 -0.07 12.30 -14.00
C ALA A 57 0.92 11.73 -12.97
N ALA A 58 0.85 10.43 -12.68
CA ALA A 58 1.72 9.76 -11.72
C ALA A 58 2.93 9.11 -12.42
N ASP A 59 4.07 9.13 -11.73
CA ASP A 59 5.30 8.42 -12.15
C ASP A 59 5.24 6.94 -11.75
N ALA A 60 4.50 6.62 -10.68
CA ALA A 60 4.27 5.25 -10.26
C ALA A 60 2.89 5.07 -9.61
N VAL A 61 2.39 3.84 -9.65
CA VAL A 61 1.13 3.43 -9.04
C VAL A 61 1.40 2.43 -7.92
N VAL A 62 0.92 2.75 -6.73
CA VAL A 62 0.86 1.86 -5.58
C VAL A 62 -0.45 1.07 -5.65
N ILE A 63 -0.36 -0.24 -5.84
CA ILE A 63 -1.51 -1.13 -5.96
C ILE A 63 -1.59 -1.97 -4.68
N CYS A 64 -2.61 -1.72 -3.86
CA CYS A 64 -2.89 -2.45 -2.64
C CYS A 64 -4.04 -3.44 -2.86
N ARG A 65 -3.87 -4.68 -2.41
CA ARG A 65 -4.94 -5.69 -2.34
C ARG A 65 -5.04 -6.21 -0.93
N VAL A 66 -6.21 -6.07 -0.32
CA VAL A 66 -6.48 -6.44 1.07
C VAL A 66 -7.66 -7.39 1.13
N GLN A 67 -7.54 -8.46 1.90
CA GLN A 67 -8.63 -9.38 2.23
C GLN A 67 -8.74 -9.48 3.74
N VAL A 68 -9.97 -9.55 4.25
CA VAL A 68 -10.27 -9.57 5.67
C VAL A 68 -11.18 -10.75 6.00
N GLU A 69 -10.65 -11.67 6.79
CA GLU A 69 -11.34 -12.85 7.29
C GLU A 69 -11.65 -12.74 8.78
N ASP A 70 -12.80 -13.26 9.20
CA ASP A 70 -13.12 -13.41 10.61
C ASP A 70 -12.32 -14.58 11.21
N VAL A 71 -11.80 -14.38 12.42
CA VAL A 71 -11.03 -15.41 13.12
C VAL A 71 -11.89 -15.99 14.24
N PRO A 72 -12.38 -17.23 14.10
CA PRO A 72 -13.18 -17.85 15.16
C PRO A 72 -12.31 -18.06 16.41
N ARG A 73 -12.68 -17.40 17.50
CA ARG A 73 -12.09 -17.61 18.83
C ARG A 73 -13.18 -17.69 19.88
N SER A 74 -12.99 -18.60 20.84
CA SER A 74 -13.81 -18.64 22.05
C SER A 74 -13.37 -17.54 23.00
N ALA A 75 -13.88 -16.33 22.77
CA ALA A 75 -13.76 -15.20 23.68
C ALA A 75 -15.12 -14.48 23.69
N PRO A 76 -15.96 -14.68 24.72
CA PRO A 76 -17.29 -14.07 24.78
C PRO A 76 -17.21 -12.54 24.66
N GLY A 77 -18.02 -11.96 23.78
CA GLY A 77 -18.09 -10.51 23.57
C GLY A 77 -16.95 -9.90 22.75
N TRP A 78 -16.02 -10.71 22.21
CA TRP A 78 -14.94 -10.23 21.36
C TRP A 78 -14.97 -10.90 19.98
N HIS A 79 -14.85 -10.06 18.95
CA HIS A 79 -14.69 -10.47 17.57
C HIS A 79 -13.27 -10.17 17.11
N TYR A 80 -12.69 -11.11 16.37
CA TYR A 80 -11.34 -10.99 15.84
C TYR A 80 -11.41 -11.05 14.33
N ALA A 81 -10.67 -10.17 13.67
CA ALA A 81 -10.50 -10.19 12.23
C ALA A 81 -9.02 -10.23 11.89
N ARG A 82 -8.68 -10.94 10.82
CA ARG A 82 -7.35 -10.96 10.25
C ARG A 82 -7.42 -10.34 8.88
N ALA A 83 -6.52 -9.40 8.62
CA ALA A 83 -6.32 -8.88 7.29
C ALA A 83 -4.99 -9.39 6.75
N HIS A 84 -5.00 -9.87 5.52
CA HIS A 84 -3.79 -10.20 4.74
C HIS A 84 -3.88 -9.54 3.38
N GLY A 85 -2.72 -9.24 2.80
CA GLY A 85 -2.68 -8.53 1.55
C GLY A 85 -1.28 -8.21 1.08
N ALA A 86 -1.23 -7.53 -0.06
CA ALA A 86 0.00 -7.09 -0.67
C ALA A 86 -0.13 -5.68 -1.24
N ALA A 87 0.99 -4.98 -1.28
CA ALA A 87 1.15 -3.72 -1.99
C ALA A 87 2.28 -3.85 -3.01
N GLY A 88 2.05 -3.43 -4.25
CA GLY A 88 3.06 -3.35 -5.28
C GLY A 88 3.26 -1.91 -5.73
N VAL A 89 4.50 -1.53 -6.06
CA VAL A 89 4.80 -0.26 -6.73
C VAL A 89 5.09 -0.55 -8.19
N ARG A 90 4.32 0.04 -9.09
CA ARG A 90 4.43 -0.16 -10.54
C ARG A 90 4.79 1.15 -11.23
N ASP A 91 5.83 1.14 -12.04
CA ASP A 91 6.20 2.27 -12.89
C ASP A 91 5.13 2.50 -13.98
N THR A 92 4.70 3.75 -14.19
CA THR A 92 3.68 4.07 -15.21
C THR A 92 4.22 4.10 -16.63
N ALA A 93 5.52 4.35 -16.82
CA ALA A 93 6.15 4.47 -18.13
C ALA A 93 6.31 3.10 -18.81
N ASP A 94 6.74 2.08 -18.08
CA ASP A 94 7.02 0.75 -18.63
C ASP A 94 6.13 -0.38 -18.06
N GLY A 95 5.29 -0.07 -17.06
CA GLY A 95 4.37 -1.01 -16.44
C GLY A 95 5.04 -2.06 -15.54
N ARG A 96 6.35 -1.97 -15.29
CA ARG A 96 7.07 -2.96 -14.46
C ARG A 96 6.81 -2.72 -12.99
N THR A 97 6.74 -3.82 -12.24
CA THR A 97 6.62 -3.77 -10.78
C THR A 97 8.02 -3.62 -10.16
N ALA A 98 8.29 -2.47 -9.54
CA ALA A 98 9.56 -2.15 -8.91
C ALA A 98 9.75 -2.91 -7.57
N ALA A 99 8.67 -3.04 -6.80
CA ALA A 99 8.68 -3.74 -5.51
C ALA A 99 7.32 -4.34 -5.20
N THR A 100 7.30 -5.39 -4.38
CA THR A 100 6.09 -5.98 -3.82
C THR A 100 6.31 -6.30 -2.35
N PHE A 101 5.33 -5.93 -1.53
CA PHE A 101 5.33 -6.13 -0.09
C PHE A 101 4.09 -6.94 0.26
N SER A 102 4.22 -7.93 1.14
CA SER A 102 3.09 -8.63 1.71
C SER A 102 3.10 -8.47 3.22
N ALA A 103 1.90 -8.42 3.80
CA ALA A 103 1.75 -8.31 5.23
C ALA A 103 0.46 -8.98 5.69
N GLN A 104 0.44 -9.26 6.99
CA GLN A 104 -0.72 -9.72 7.70
C GLN A 104 -0.78 -9.02 9.05
N VAL A 105 -2.01 -8.74 9.49
CA VAL A 105 -2.33 -8.17 10.80
C VAL A 105 -3.57 -8.86 11.36
N ARG A 106 -3.74 -8.80 12.68
CA ARG A 106 -4.93 -9.30 13.36
C ARG A 106 -5.36 -8.26 14.37
N GLU A 107 -6.63 -7.88 14.31
CA GLU A 107 -7.24 -6.90 15.20
C GLU A 107 -8.46 -7.50 15.89
N ALA A 108 -8.88 -6.86 16.98
CA ALA A 108 -10.04 -7.27 17.76
C ALA A 108 -10.93 -6.09 18.11
N HIS A 109 -12.23 -6.35 18.20
CA HIS A 109 -13.22 -5.39 18.68
C HIS A 109 -14.43 -6.10 19.27
N VAL A 110 -15.21 -5.39 20.08
CA VAL A 110 -16.48 -5.88 20.63
C VAL A 110 -17.58 -6.03 19.56
N GLU A 111 -17.37 -5.45 18.39
CA GLU A 111 -18.25 -5.55 17.23
C GLU A 111 -17.48 -6.12 16.04
N ALA A 112 -18.05 -7.09 15.33
CA ALA A 112 -17.37 -7.75 14.21
C ALA A 112 -16.98 -6.78 13.09
N ASP A 113 -17.86 -5.86 12.71
CA ASP A 113 -17.62 -4.89 11.64
C ASP A 113 -16.43 -3.97 11.95
N GLU A 114 -16.37 -3.48 13.19
CA GLU A 114 -15.23 -2.66 13.65
C GLU A 114 -13.93 -3.45 13.75
N ALA A 115 -13.97 -4.74 14.12
CA ALA A 115 -12.78 -5.59 14.09
C ALA A 115 -12.23 -5.70 12.65
N ARG A 116 -13.11 -5.89 11.66
CA ARG A 116 -12.73 -5.99 10.24
C ARG A 116 -12.18 -4.67 9.70
N LYS A 117 -12.83 -3.53 10.00
CA LYS A 117 -12.33 -2.19 9.63
C LYS A 117 -10.96 -1.90 10.24
N LYS A 118 -10.78 -2.20 11.52
CA LYS A 118 -9.48 -2.03 12.20
C LYS A 118 -8.40 -2.88 11.52
N ALA A 119 -8.69 -4.14 11.23
CA ALA A 119 -7.74 -5.03 10.56
C ALA A 119 -7.35 -4.50 9.17
N ALA A 120 -8.32 -4.05 8.37
CA ALA A 120 -8.06 -3.46 7.04
C ALA A 120 -7.17 -2.21 7.11
N ARG A 121 -7.50 -1.26 8.00
CA ARG A 121 -6.72 -0.03 8.19
C ARG A 121 -5.31 -0.31 8.71
N ALA A 122 -5.17 -1.19 9.70
CA ALA A 122 -3.87 -1.58 10.22
C ALA A 122 -2.98 -2.23 9.15
N LEU A 123 -3.57 -3.05 8.27
CA LEU A 123 -2.84 -3.64 7.16
C LEU A 123 -2.42 -2.58 6.13
N ALA A 124 -3.34 -1.68 5.77
CA ALA A 124 -3.06 -0.59 4.83
C ALA A 124 -1.91 0.29 5.33
N ALA A 125 -1.94 0.70 6.60
CA ALA A 125 -0.87 1.48 7.23
C ALA A 125 0.48 0.74 7.20
N LYS A 126 0.47 -0.57 7.50
CA LYS A 126 1.69 -1.40 7.47
C LYS A 126 2.26 -1.54 6.06
N LEU A 127 1.42 -1.77 5.06
CA LEU A 127 1.84 -1.87 3.66
C LEU A 127 2.35 -0.51 3.15
N ALA A 128 1.67 0.58 3.48
CA ALA A 128 2.09 1.93 3.12
C ALA A 128 3.45 2.30 3.75
N ALA A 129 3.70 1.89 4.99
CA ALA A 129 5.01 2.06 5.63
C ALA A 129 6.13 1.31 4.88
N SER A 130 5.88 0.08 4.44
CA SER A 130 6.83 -0.67 3.61
C SER A 130 7.10 -0.01 2.27
N VAL A 131 6.06 0.56 1.64
CA VAL A 131 6.21 1.34 0.40
C VAL A 131 7.00 2.62 0.65
N ALA A 132 6.70 3.36 1.72
CA ALA A 132 7.43 4.57 2.07
C ALA A 132 8.92 4.30 2.33
N ALA A 133 9.24 3.19 2.98
CA ALA A 133 10.62 2.77 3.25
C ALA A 133 11.43 2.47 1.98
N LEU A 134 10.78 2.21 0.83
CA LEU A 134 11.46 2.07 -0.47
C LEU A 134 12.10 3.39 -0.93
N PHE A 135 11.54 4.52 -0.50
CA PHE A 135 11.94 5.86 -0.93
C PHE A 135 12.83 6.60 0.08
N GLN A 136 13.17 5.96 1.21
CA GLN A 136 14.05 6.49 2.26
C GLN A 136 15.48 5.96 2.08
#